data_AF-A0AA39RCD2-F1
#
_entry.id   AF-A0AA39RCD2-F1
#
_cell.length_a   1.000
_cell.length_b   1.000
_cell.length_c   1.000
_cell.angle_alpha   90.00
_cell.angle_beta   90.00
_cell.angle_gamma   90.00
#
_symmetry.space_group_name_H-M   'P 1'
#
loop_
_entity.id
_entity.type
_entity.pdbx_description
1 polymer ?
#
loop_
_entity_poly.entity_id
_entity_poly.type
_entity_poly.pdbx_seq_one_letter_code
_entity_poly.pdbx_strand_id
1 'polypeptide(L)'
;MASTITNLSFNLRFSQLRPSSSSSSSSSSLATIRTQLTPFNKVRNSLRLSSTHSISGFLFPLNKPSSTLTPLPSKSLTVFAAKGYKMKTHKASAKRFRVTGRGKIVRRRAGKQHLLAKKNNKRKLRLSKMHEVSRSDYDNVIGALPYLKVNRLAK
;
A
#
# COMPACT_ATOMS: atom_id res chain seq x y z
N MET A 1 -45.52 13.62 40.21
CA MET A 1 -45.84 13.44 38.77
C MET A 1 -45.03 12.25 38.26
N ALA A 2 -45.69 11.12 38.02
CA ALA A 2 -45.04 9.84 37.71
C ALA A 2 -44.70 9.75 36.21
N SER A 3 -43.46 9.37 35.89
CA SER A 3 -42.97 9.19 34.52
C SER A 3 -43.05 7.71 34.12
N THR A 4 -43.87 7.39 33.13
CA THR A 4 -44.02 6.04 32.56
C THR A 4 -42.92 5.77 31.53
N ILE A 5 -42.14 4.71 31.74
CA ILE A 5 -41.13 4.22 30.78
C ILE A 5 -41.78 3.12 29.93
N THR A 6 -41.97 3.39 28.64
CA THR A 6 -42.46 2.40 27.67
C THR A 6 -41.28 1.61 27.09
N ASN A 7 -41.15 0.34 27.48
CA ASN A 7 -40.19 -0.59 26.87
C ASN A 7 -40.78 -1.16 25.58
N LEU A 8 -40.10 -0.93 24.45
CA LEU A 8 -40.46 -1.49 23.15
C LEU A 8 -39.58 -2.71 22.87
N SER A 9 -40.15 -3.92 23.01
CA SER A 9 -39.46 -5.19 22.72
C SER A 9 -39.65 -5.59 21.26
N PHE A 10 -38.57 -5.65 20.49
CA PHE A 10 -38.58 -6.24 19.14
C PHE A 10 -38.32 -7.74 19.22
N ASN A 11 -39.35 -8.54 18.93
CA ASN A 11 -39.25 -9.99 18.75
C ASN A 11 -38.72 -10.30 17.34
N LEU A 12 -37.45 -10.71 17.23
CA LEU A 12 -36.91 -11.28 16.00
C LEU A 12 -37.03 -12.81 16.05
N ARG A 13 -38.00 -13.36 15.30
CA ARG A 13 -38.10 -14.82 15.06
C ARG A 13 -36.97 -15.25 14.13
N PHE A 14 -35.99 -15.97 14.67
CA PHE A 14 -35.05 -16.77 13.89
C PHE A 14 -35.74 -18.09 13.51
N SER A 15 -35.99 -18.30 12.22
CA SER A 15 -36.42 -19.60 11.69
C SER A 15 -35.21 -20.52 11.52
N GLN A 16 -35.19 -21.63 12.27
CA GLN A 16 -34.25 -22.73 12.07
C GLN A 16 -34.72 -23.61 10.90
N LEU A 17 -33.83 -23.88 9.94
CA LEU A 17 -34.07 -24.84 8.88
C LEU A 17 -33.69 -26.26 9.37
N ARG A 18 -34.61 -27.20 9.22
CA ARG A 18 -34.50 -28.62 9.58
C ARG A 18 -34.26 -29.43 8.30
N PRO A 19 -33.27 -30.34 8.21
CA PRO A 19 -33.18 -31.30 7.13
C PRO A 19 -33.92 -32.61 7.49
N SER A 20 -34.79 -33.06 6.59
CA SER A 20 -35.45 -34.36 6.64
C SER A 20 -34.68 -35.40 5.82
N SER A 21 -34.29 -36.48 6.48
CA SER A 21 -33.79 -37.72 5.90
C SER A 21 -34.93 -38.55 5.30
N SER A 22 -34.74 -39.09 4.09
CA SER A 22 -35.44 -40.30 3.64
C SER A 22 -34.62 -41.03 2.57
N SER A 23 -34.57 -42.34 2.76
CA SER A 23 -33.86 -43.38 2.03
C SER A 23 -34.81 -44.15 1.11
N SER A 24 -34.38 -44.57 -0.08
CA SER A 24 -34.70 -45.90 -0.65
C SER A 24 -33.99 -46.17 -1.99
N SER A 25 -33.53 -47.41 -2.09
CA SER A 25 -32.95 -48.21 -3.19
C SER A 25 -33.81 -48.23 -4.48
N SER A 26 -33.30 -48.48 -5.70
CA SER A 26 -32.80 -49.78 -6.20
C SER A 26 -32.26 -49.69 -7.65
N SER A 27 -31.12 -50.35 -7.90
CA SER A 27 -30.65 -51.07 -9.12
C SER A 27 -31.22 -50.80 -10.53
N SER A 28 -30.35 -50.45 -11.49
CA SER A 28 -30.14 -51.23 -12.73
C SER A 28 -28.89 -50.78 -13.50
N SER A 29 -28.21 -51.77 -14.05
CA SER A 29 -26.95 -51.77 -14.80
C SER A 29 -27.10 -51.25 -16.23
N LEU A 30 -26.22 -50.35 -16.70
CA LEU A 30 -25.76 -50.32 -18.11
C LEU A 30 -24.40 -49.61 -18.26
N ALA A 31 -23.48 -50.32 -18.93
CA ALA A 31 -22.40 -49.87 -19.81
C ALA A 31 -21.42 -48.74 -19.37
N THR A 32 -20.20 -49.19 -19.08
CA THR A 32 -18.90 -48.53 -19.29
C THR A 32 -18.84 -47.54 -20.46
N ILE A 33 -18.60 -46.24 -20.18
CA ILE A 33 -17.77 -45.38 -21.04
C ILE A 33 -16.93 -44.46 -20.14
N ARG A 34 -15.70 -44.89 -19.87
CA ARG A 34 -14.66 -44.10 -19.19
C ARG A 34 -13.98 -43.21 -20.23
N THR A 35 -14.35 -41.94 -20.33
CA THR A 35 -13.62 -40.96 -21.14
C THR A 35 -12.40 -40.46 -20.36
N GLN A 36 -11.28 -41.19 -20.49
CA GLN A 36 -9.96 -40.66 -20.15
C GLN A 36 -9.53 -39.69 -21.25
N LEU A 37 -9.50 -38.40 -20.96
CA LEU A 37 -8.82 -37.42 -21.81
C LEU A 37 -7.52 -36.98 -21.14
N THR A 38 -6.47 -37.18 -21.93
CA THR A 38 -5.03 -37.11 -21.68
C THR A 38 -4.53 -35.83 -21.02
N PRO A 39 -3.45 -35.87 -20.22
CA PRO A 39 -2.72 -34.66 -19.84
C PRO A 39 -2.10 -34.04 -21.09
N PHE A 40 -2.51 -32.81 -21.41
CA PHE A 40 -1.97 -32.08 -22.55
C PHE A 40 -0.48 -31.78 -22.33
N ASN A 41 0.29 -32.17 -23.33
CA ASN A 41 1.74 -32.30 -23.27
C ASN A 41 2.43 -30.93 -23.15
N LYS A 42 3.45 -30.87 -22.31
CA LYS A 42 4.27 -29.69 -22.02
C LYS A 42 5.19 -29.42 -23.21
N VAL A 43 4.73 -28.61 -24.17
CA VAL A 43 5.57 -28.15 -25.27
C VAL A 43 6.54 -27.10 -24.73
N ARG A 44 7.78 -27.54 -24.50
CA ARG A 44 8.94 -26.65 -24.31
C ARG A 44 9.30 -26.05 -25.67
N ASN A 45 8.87 -24.81 -25.93
CA ASN A 45 9.49 -24.00 -26.97
C ASN A 45 10.70 -23.27 -26.37
N SER A 46 11.85 -23.94 -26.34
CA SER A 46 13.13 -23.26 -26.17
C SER A 46 13.50 -22.64 -27.52
N LEU A 47 13.12 -21.38 -27.75
CA LEU A 47 13.69 -20.59 -28.83
C LEU A 47 15.16 -20.30 -28.48
N ARG A 48 16.03 -21.22 -28.89
CA ARG A 48 17.49 -21.03 -28.98
C ARG A 48 17.75 -20.10 -30.15
N LEU A 49 17.71 -18.79 -29.90
CA LEU A 49 18.27 -17.79 -30.82
C LEU A 49 19.79 -17.82 -30.68
N SER A 50 20.45 -18.69 -31.45
CA SER A 50 21.88 -18.62 -31.72
C SER A 50 22.10 -17.81 -33.00
N SER A 51 22.28 -16.50 -32.87
CA SER A 51 22.96 -15.70 -33.91
C SER A 51 24.15 -14.99 -33.28
N THR A 52 25.27 -15.70 -33.29
CA THR A 52 26.60 -15.12 -33.17
C THR A 52 26.86 -14.29 -34.42
N HIS A 53 26.66 -12.98 -34.35
CA HIS A 53 27.29 -12.03 -35.27
C HIS A 53 28.27 -11.19 -34.47
N SER A 54 29.51 -11.65 -34.51
CA SER A 54 30.68 -10.90 -34.11
C SER A 54 30.82 -9.68 -35.02
N ILE A 55 30.32 -8.52 -34.60
CA ILE A 55 30.81 -7.26 -35.15
C ILE A 55 32.04 -6.90 -34.33
N SER A 56 33.16 -7.26 -34.93
CA SER A 56 34.50 -6.81 -34.63
C SER A 56 34.55 -5.31 -34.32
N GLY A 57 35.13 -4.98 -33.17
CA GLY A 57 36.16 -3.95 -33.08
C GLY A 57 35.71 -2.50 -33.25
N PHE A 58 35.35 -1.88 -32.12
CA PHE A 58 35.84 -0.54 -31.83
C PHE A 58 36.08 -0.43 -30.31
N LEU A 59 37.25 -0.92 -29.87
CA LEU A 59 37.80 -0.50 -28.60
C LEU A 59 38.26 0.96 -28.77
N PHE A 60 37.50 1.89 -28.22
CA PHE A 60 38.04 3.19 -27.84
C PHE A 60 38.59 3.06 -26.40
N PRO A 61 39.91 2.96 -26.17
CA PRO A 61 40.45 3.20 -24.86
C PRO A 61 40.62 4.72 -24.72
N LEU A 62 39.57 5.42 -24.29
CA LEU A 62 39.79 6.73 -23.68
C LEU A 62 39.71 6.55 -22.16
N ASN A 63 40.87 6.17 -21.61
CA ASN A 63 41.24 6.46 -20.24
C ASN A 63 41.04 7.96 -20.00
N LYS A 64 39.85 8.37 -19.56
CA LYS A 64 39.70 9.64 -18.87
C LYS A 64 40.16 9.38 -17.44
N PRO A 65 41.16 10.12 -16.93
CA PRO A 65 41.54 10.02 -15.53
C PRO A 65 40.27 10.21 -14.70
N SER A 66 40.07 9.35 -13.70
CA SER A 66 39.17 9.65 -12.60
C SER A 66 39.55 11.03 -12.12
N SER A 67 38.75 12.05 -12.47
CA SER A 67 38.83 13.31 -11.77
C SER A 67 38.49 12.95 -10.34
N THR A 68 39.49 12.99 -9.48
CA THR A 68 39.34 12.98 -8.04
C THR A 68 38.37 14.11 -7.74
N LEU A 69 37.08 13.78 -7.63
CA LEU A 69 36.07 14.71 -7.17
C LEU A 69 36.40 14.94 -5.71
N THR A 70 37.22 15.95 -5.46
CA THR A 70 37.34 16.57 -4.16
C THR A 70 35.92 16.82 -3.67
N PRO A 71 35.51 16.25 -2.52
CA PRO A 71 34.24 16.63 -1.94
C PRO A 71 34.35 18.11 -1.64
N LEU A 72 33.72 18.94 -2.47
CA LEU A 72 33.54 20.35 -2.21
C LEU A 72 33.06 20.46 -0.77
N PRO A 73 33.75 21.25 0.10
CA PRO A 73 33.31 21.43 1.47
C PRO A 73 31.86 21.85 1.40
N SER A 74 30.98 21.06 2.02
CA SER A 74 29.56 21.36 2.10
C SER A 74 29.46 22.75 2.69
N LYS A 75 29.25 23.76 1.84
CA LYS A 75 29.14 25.14 2.27
C LYS A 75 27.92 25.16 3.18
N SER A 76 28.14 25.18 4.49
CA SER A 76 27.11 25.47 5.45
C SER A 76 26.59 26.82 5.02
N LEU A 77 25.40 26.86 4.43
CA LEU A 77 24.74 28.11 4.07
C LEU A 77 24.55 28.84 5.40
N THR A 78 25.48 29.71 5.76
CA THR A 78 25.39 30.54 6.95
C THR A 78 24.32 31.57 6.65
N VAL A 79 23.07 31.21 6.94
CA VAL A 79 21.92 32.10 6.77
C VAL A 79 22.01 33.16 7.86
N PHE A 80 22.50 34.35 7.53
CA PHE A 80 22.36 35.52 8.39
C PHE A 80 20.87 35.87 8.48
N ALA A 81 20.23 35.40 9.55
CA ALA A 81 18.85 35.75 9.85
C ALA A 81 18.80 37.12 10.52
N ALA A 82 17.98 38.04 9.98
CA ALA A 82 17.73 39.33 10.61
C ALA A 82 17.10 39.15 12.02
N LYS A 83 17.38 40.07 12.94
CA LYS A 83 16.80 40.08 14.30
C LYS A 83 15.26 39.98 14.21
N GLY A 84 14.69 38.99 14.88
CA GLY A 84 13.24 38.75 14.88
C GLY A 84 12.72 37.80 13.79
N TYR A 85 13.58 37.32 12.88
CA TYR A 85 13.23 36.23 11.98
C TYR A 85 13.04 34.93 12.77
N LYS A 86 11.80 34.44 12.81
CA LYS A 86 11.44 33.11 13.33
C LYS A 86 11.09 32.17 12.19
N MET A 87 11.47 30.90 12.32
CA MET A 87 11.16 29.86 11.35
C MET A 87 9.66 29.85 11.02
N LYS A 88 9.32 29.80 9.72
CA LYS A 88 7.92 29.78 9.29
C LYS A 88 7.49 28.35 9.01
N THR A 89 6.29 28.00 9.45
CA THR A 89 5.71 26.68 9.15
C THR A 89 5.21 26.62 7.72
N HIS A 90 5.58 25.58 6.98
CA HIS A 90 5.02 25.33 5.65
C HIS A 90 3.55 24.91 5.76
N LYS A 91 2.63 25.83 5.43
CA LYS A 91 1.19 25.65 5.65
C LYS A 91 0.59 24.50 4.85
N ALA A 92 1.09 24.22 3.64
CA ALA A 92 0.60 23.10 2.85
C ALA A 92 0.92 21.76 3.53
N SER A 93 2.13 21.59 4.09
CA SER A 93 2.49 20.40 4.86
C SER A 93 1.66 20.29 6.14
N ALA A 94 1.43 21.41 6.83
CA ALA A 94 0.68 21.42 8.10
C ALA A 94 -0.78 20.97 7.92
N LYS A 95 -1.38 21.22 6.76
CA LYS A 95 -2.74 20.73 6.43
C LYS A 95 -2.79 19.22 6.13
N ARG A 96 -1.66 18.58 5.85
CA ARG A 96 -1.59 17.18 5.38
C ARG A 96 -1.15 16.21 6.47
N PHE A 97 -0.23 16.61 7.34
CA PHE A 97 0.37 15.78 8.38
C PHE A 97 -0.10 16.21 9.76
N ARG A 98 -0.28 15.25 10.66
CA ARG A 98 -0.58 15.52 12.08
C ARG A 98 0.13 14.53 12.97
N VAL A 99 0.26 14.87 14.24
CA VAL A 99 0.86 14.01 15.26
C VAL A 99 -0.23 13.39 16.13
N THR A 100 -0.06 12.13 16.50
CA THR A 100 -0.89 11.44 17.49
C THR A 100 -0.46 11.83 18.91
N GLY A 101 -1.27 11.55 19.94
CA GLY A 101 -0.88 11.82 21.33
C GLY A 101 0.46 11.20 21.76
N ARG A 102 0.80 10.02 21.21
CA ARG A 102 2.07 9.33 21.46
C ARG A 102 3.29 9.99 20.76
N GLY A 103 3.05 10.83 19.75
CA GLY A 103 4.11 11.57 19.06
C GLY A 103 4.48 11.07 17.66
N LYS A 104 3.84 10.02 17.12
CA LYS A 104 4.08 9.56 15.73
C LYS A 104 3.30 10.38 14.70
N ILE A 105 3.88 10.56 13.51
CA ILE A 105 3.32 11.36 12.40
C ILE A 105 2.41 10.50 11.54
N VAL A 106 1.18 10.97 11.31
CA VAL A 106 0.17 10.28 10.50
C VAL A 106 -0.37 11.15 9.37
N ARG A 107 -0.78 10.49 8.29
CA ARG A 107 -1.36 11.08 7.08
C ARG A 107 -2.55 10.26 6.56
N ARG A 108 -3.34 10.85 5.66
CA ARG A 108 -4.33 10.08 4.89
C ARG A 108 -3.66 9.29 3.76
N ARG A 109 -4.29 8.20 3.31
CA ARG A 109 -3.90 7.52 2.07
C ARG A 109 -4.52 8.23 0.85
N ALA A 110 -3.78 8.31 -0.24
CA ALA A 110 -4.23 8.96 -1.47
C ALA A 110 -5.20 8.07 -2.28
N GLY A 111 -6.01 8.69 -3.15
CA GLY A 111 -6.80 7.98 -4.17
C GLY A 111 -8.22 7.58 -3.77
N LYS A 112 -8.83 8.20 -2.76
CA LYS A 112 -10.25 7.98 -2.36
C LYS A 112 -11.11 9.24 -2.54
N GLN A 113 -11.02 9.88 -3.70
CA GLN A 113 -11.84 11.05 -4.07
C GLN A 113 -12.80 10.71 -5.21
N HIS A 114 -12.28 10.36 -6.39
CA HIS A 114 -13.06 9.97 -7.58
C HIS A 114 -12.72 8.52 -8.01
N LEU A 115 -13.48 7.99 -8.99
CA LEU A 115 -13.36 6.62 -9.53
C LEU A 115 -13.47 5.55 -8.43
N LEU A 116 -14.49 5.67 -7.59
CA LEU A 116 -14.75 4.73 -6.49
C LEU A 116 -15.49 3.47 -6.95
N ALA A 117 -16.29 3.55 -8.02
CA ALA A 117 -17.06 2.44 -8.57
C ALA A 117 -16.16 1.26 -8.96
N LYS A 118 -15.06 1.53 -9.70
CA LYS A 118 -14.10 0.50 -10.13
C LYS A 118 -13.19 -0.05 -9.02
N LYS A 119 -13.31 0.44 -7.77
CA LYS A 119 -12.47 0.01 -6.64
C LYS A 119 -13.27 -0.94 -5.76
N ASN A 120 -12.77 -2.17 -5.60
CA ASN A 120 -13.31 -3.13 -4.63
C ASN A 120 -13.45 -2.50 -3.23
N ASN A 121 -14.52 -2.86 -2.51
CA ASN A 121 -14.79 -2.41 -1.15
C ASN A 121 -13.59 -2.57 -0.19
N LYS A 122 -12.86 -3.69 -0.26
CA LYS A 122 -11.64 -3.92 0.54
C LYS A 122 -10.59 -2.81 0.31
N ARG A 123 -10.41 -2.38 -0.95
CA ARG A 123 -9.51 -1.27 -1.30
C ARG A 123 -10.02 0.06 -0.76
N LYS A 124 -11.33 0.34 -0.87
CA LYS A 124 -11.95 1.58 -0.36
C LYS A 124 -11.80 1.71 1.16
N LEU A 125 -11.96 0.61 1.90
CA LEU A 125 -11.77 0.56 3.36
C LEU A 125 -10.31 0.83 3.75
N ARG A 126 -9.36 0.21 3.05
CA ARG A 126 -7.92 0.46 3.27
C ARG A 126 -7.55 1.94 3.08
N LEU A 127 -8.12 2.59 2.06
CA LEU A 127 -7.83 4.00 1.76
C LEU A 127 -8.48 5.00 2.73
N SER A 128 -9.53 4.62 3.47
CA SER A 128 -10.12 5.51 4.50
C SER A 128 -9.26 5.67 5.74
N LYS A 129 -8.44 4.67 6.06
CA LYS A 129 -7.69 4.65 7.32
C LYS A 129 -6.51 5.62 7.28
N MET A 130 -6.23 6.23 8.42
CA MET A 130 -4.98 6.97 8.62
C MET A 130 -3.79 6.00 8.56
N HIS A 131 -2.67 6.50 8.07
CA HIS A 131 -1.44 5.73 7.90
C HIS A 131 -0.26 6.51 8.43
N GLU A 132 0.70 5.82 9.01
CA GLU A 132 1.95 6.42 9.45
C GLU A 132 2.80 6.87 8.26
N VAL A 133 3.60 7.92 8.45
CA VAL A 133 4.59 8.35 7.46
C VAL A 133 5.72 7.31 7.39
N SER A 134 6.31 7.10 6.21
CA SER A 134 7.44 6.18 6.06
C SER A 134 8.68 6.79 6.69
N ARG A 135 9.62 5.98 7.22
CA ARG A 135 10.79 6.53 7.91
C ARG A 135 11.63 7.47 7.03
N SER A 136 11.74 7.17 5.74
CA SER A 136 12.49 7.97 4.77
C SER A 136 11.96 9.40 4.61
N ASP A 137 10.65 9.61 4.79
CA ASP A 137 10.03 10.93 4.60
C ASP A 137 10.06 11.80 5.87
N TYR A 138 10.47 11.26 7.02
CA TYR A 138 10.36 11.96 8.32
C TYR A 138 11.14 13.28 8.34
N ASP A 139 12.37 13.28 7.85
CA ASP A 139 13.24 14.47 7.95
C ASP A 139 12.68 15.62 7.09
N ASN A 140 12.15 15.31 5.91
CA ASN A 140 11.47 16.29 5.05
C ASN A 140 10.25 16.90 5.74
N VAL A 141 9.42 16.08 6.41
CA VAL A 141 8.20 16.54 7.09
C VAL A 141 8.55 17.39 8.32
N ILE A 142 9.52 16.96 9.13
CA ILE A 142 9.96 17.67 10.33
C ILE A 142 10.60 19.01 9.95
N GLY A 143 11.45 19.04 8.92
CA GLY A 143 12.07 20.28 8.43
C GLY A 143 11.04 21.32 7.97
N ALA A 144 9.95 20.87 7.33
CA ALA A 144 8.86 21.74 6.90
C ALA A 144 7.96 22.25 8.06
N LEU A 145 7.96 21.54 9.20
CA LEU A 145 7.05 21.75 10.33
C LEU A 145 7.82 21.95 11.64
N PRO A 146 8.56 23.07 11.78
CA PRO A 146 9.52 23.28 12.87
C PRO A 146 8.89 23.33 14.28
N TYR A 147 7.61 23.65 14.38
CA TYR A 147 6.90 23.77 15.66
C TYR A 147 6.05 22.55 16.02
N LEU A 148 6.14 21.47 15.23
CA LEU A 148 5.38 20.25 15.46
C LEU A 148 6.13 19.33 16.43
N LYS A 149 5.53 18.99 17.57
CA LYS A 149 6.12 18.08 18.57
C LYS A 149 6.04 16.63 18.10
N VAL A 150 7.18 16.01 17.76
CA VAL A 150 7.25 14.64 17.21
C VAL A 150 8.15 13.76 18.09
N ASN A 151 7.73 12.52 18.34
CA ASN A 151 8.57 11.48 18.95
C ASN A 151 8.97 10.45 17.90
N ARG A 152 10.27 10.41 17.57
CA ARG A 152 10.86 9.54 16.53
C ARG A 152 10.87 8.05 16.88
N LEU A 153 10.64 7.69 18.15
CA LEU A 153 10.68 6.33 18.68
C LEU A 153 9.29 5.77 18.98
N ALA A 154 8.23 6.55 18.76
CA ALA A 154 6.86 6.13 19.03
C ALA A 154 6.41 5.04 18.04
N LYS A 155 6.34 3.79 18.50
CA LYS A 155 5.73 2.66 17.79
C LYS A 155 4.21 2.61 18.06
#